data_AF-A0A099L1G7-F1
#
_entry.id   AF-A0A099L1G7-F1
#
_cell.length_a   1.000
_cell.length_b   1.000
_cell.length_c   1.000
_cell.angle_alpha   90.00
_cell.angle_beta   90.00
_cell.angle_gamma   90.00
#
_symmetry.space_group_name_H-M   'P 1'
#
loop_
_entity.id
_entity.type
_entity.pdbx_description
1 polymer ?
#
loop_
_entity_poly.entity_id
_entity_poly.type
_entity_poly.pdbx_seq_one_letter_code
_entity_poly.pdbx_strand_id
1 'polypeptide(L)'
;MNNLDRTTRVFLDTNTAWENYTPLEVTQGRQAKPDFIGWSGLAPTNYLIKHTIGLPINAPKNEITWRINEMGRHVIEGLRFNGQGEAMNSVDLIANKRAELTDNIDIQCRQTFTLNIITQLAKKSYQVNCQSKTNIVFKHNL
;
A
#
# COMPACT_ATOMS: atom_id res chain seq x y z
N MET A 1 -6.96 -4.75 19.84
CA MET A 1 -5.61 -4.14 19.72
C MET A 1 -4.53 -4.90 20.50
N ASN A 2 -4.65 -6.22 20.74
CA ASN A 2 -3.69 -7.00 21.56
C ASN A 2 -2.60 -7.73 20.73
N ASN A 3 -2.81 -7.94 19.43
CA ASN A 3 -1.92 -8.79 18.62
C ASN A 3 -0.65 -8.04 18.13
N LEU A 4 -0.81 -6.80 17.62
CA LEU A 4 0.31 -6.02 17.09
C LEU A 4 1.37 -5.71 18.17
N ASP A 5 0.93 -5.33 19.37
CA ASP A 5 1.83 -5.03 20.48
C ASP A 5 2.63 -6.27 20.91
N ARG A 6 1.98 -7.45 20.90
CA ARG A 6 2.63 -8.72 21.24
C ARG A 6 3.65 -9.13 20.18
N THR A 7 3.30 -9.09 18.90
CA THR A 7 4.24 -9.45 17.83
C THR A 7 5.41 -8.47 17.75
N THR A 8 5.15 -7.18 18.02
CA THR A 8 6.20 -6.15 18.13
C THR A 8 7.13 -6.45 19.30
N ARG A 9 6.59 -6.83 20.46
CA ARG A 9 7.42 -7.19 21.62
C ARG A 9 8.30 -8.40 21.34
N VAL A 10 7.76 -9.47 20.73
CA VAL A 10 8.58 -10.62 20.32
C VAL A 10 9.68 -10.17 19.37
N PHE A 11 9.38 -9.31 18.39
CA PHE A 11 10.42 -8.79 17.49
C PHE A 11 11.51 -8.01 18.24
N LEU A 12 11.14 -7.15 19.18
CA LEU A 12 12.11 -6.39 20.00
C LEU A 12 12.96 -7.31 20.88
N ASP A 13 12.36 -8.36 21.44
CA ASP A 13 13.02 -9.29 22.35
C ASP A 13 13.93 -10.28 21.58
N THR A 14 13.52 -10.73 20.39
CA THR A 14 14.25 -11.76 19.61
C THR A 14 15.04 -11.20 18.42
N ASN A 15 14.86 -9.93 18.08
CA ASN A 15 15.43 -9.27 16.89
C ASN A 15 15.13 -9.99 15.57
N THR A 16 13.97 -10.65 15.48
CA THR A 16 13.49 -11.36 14.27
C THR A 16 11.96 -11.45 14.27
N ALA A 17 11.37 -11.54 13.08
CA ALA A 17 9.97 -11.86 12.90
C ALA A 17 9.75 -13.36 12.63
N TRP A 18 8.58 -13.87 12.98
CA TRP A 18 8.25 -15.29 12.94
C TRP A 18 6.99 -15.57 12.13
N GLU A 19 6.85 -16.81 11.63
CA GLU A 19 5.73 -17.18 10.76
C GLU A 19 4.40 -17.14 11.50
N ASN A 20 4.44 -17.52 12.77
CA ASN A 20 3.30 -17.60 13.66
C ASN A 20 3.74 -17.32 15.11
N TYR A 21 2.78 -16.96 15.96
CA TYR A 21 2.98 -16.55 17.35
C TYR A 21 2.02 -17.31 18.26
N THR A 22 2.42 -17.52 19.51
CA THR A 22 1.59 -18.21 20.50
C THR A 22 0.36 -17.37 20.86
N PRO A 23 -0.85 -17.96 20.97
CA PRO A 23 -2.05 -17.20 21.34
C PRO A 23 -2.07 -16.83 22.84
N LEU A 24 -1.40 -17.61 23.68
CA LEU A 24 -1.40 -17.46 25.14
C LEU A 24 -0.24 -16.60 25.65
N GLU A 25 0.92 -16.70 25.00
CA GLU A 25 2.18 -16.11 25.46
C GLU A 25 2.74 -15.11 24.44
N VAL A 26 3.64 -14.23 24.90
CA VAL A 26 4.32 -13.26 24.03
C VAL A 26 5.62 -13.88 23.53
N THR A 27 5.49 -14.90 22.69
CA THR A 27 6.62 -15.65 22.10
C THR A 27 6.30 -16.05 20.66
N GLN A 28 7.31 -16.51 19.93
CA GLN A 28 7.10 -17.25 18.69
C GLN A 28 6.24 -18.49 18.93
N GLY A 29 5.50 -18.91 17.91
CA GLY A 29 4.69 -20.10 17.99
C GLY A 29 5.49 -21.39 17.76
N ARG A 30 4.79 -22.52 17.82
CA ARG A 30 5.40 -23.84 17.69
C ARG A 30 5.85 -24.09 16.25
N GLN A 31 7.05 -24.64 16.08
CA GLN A 31 7.65 -24.89 14.76
C GLN A 31 7.78 -23.61 13.89
N ALA A 32 7.93 -22.44 14.52
CA ALA A 32 8.18 -21.20 13.81
C ALA A 32 9.64 -21.10 13.38
N LYS A 33 9.87 -20.78 12.11
CA LYS A 33 11.21 -20.52 11.57
C LYS A 33 11.59 -19.04 11.80
N PRO A 34 12.80 -18.73 12.31
CA PRO A 34 13.27 -17.36 12.40
C PRO A 34 13.50 -16.76 11.00
N ASP A 35 13.47 -15.43 10.90
CA ASP A 35 13.58 -14.66 9.66
C ASP A 35 12.60 -15.09 8.56
N PHE A 36 11.45 -15.64 8.98
CA PHE A 36 10.41 -16.10 8.09
C PHE A 36 9.06 -15.68 8.64
N ILE A 37 8.46 -14.66 8.04
CA ILE A 37 7.20 -14.06 8.53
C ILE A 37 5.96 -14.82 8.06
N GLY A 38 6.04 -15.56 6.95
CA GLY A 38 4.94 -16.32 6.34
C GLY A 38 3.60 -15.59 6.39
N TRP A 39 2.61 -16.22 7.05
CA TRP A 39 1.25 -15.69 7.20
C TRP A 39 1.18 -14.44 8.08
N SER A 40 2.06 -14.28 9.08
CA SER A 40 2.01 -13.16 10.01
C SER A 40 2.34 -11.81 9.35
N GLY A 41 3.05 -11.82 8.22
CA GLY A 41 3.37 -10.62 7.45
C GLY A 41 2.22 -10.07 6.61
N LEU A 42 1.16 -10.85 6.38
CA LEU A 42 0.04 -10.42 5.52
C LEU A 42 -0.66 -9.19 6.08
N ALA A 43 -0.99 -9.19 7.37
CA ALA A 43 -1.71 -8.08 8.00
C ALA A 43 -0.87 -6.79 8.06
N PRO A 44 0.40 -6.80 8.54
CA PRO A 44 1.26 -5.62 8.52
C PRO A 44 1.51 -5.08 7.11
N THR A 45 1.76 -5.94 6.12
CA THR A 45 2.00 -5.51 4.72
C THR A 45 0.76 -4.85 4.14
N ASN A 46 -0.41 -5.48 4.32
CA ASN A 46 -1.68 -4.90 3.89
C ASN A 46 -1.98 -3.57 4.62
N TYR A 47 -1.64 -3.46 5.90
CA TYR A 47 -1.82 -2.22 6.67
C TYR A 47 -0.91 -1.09 6.15
N LEU A 48 0.37 -1.39 5.91
CA LEU A 48 1.33 -0.47 5.31
C LEU A 48 0.82 0.07 3.97
N ILE A 49 0.38 -0.82 3.06
CA ILE A 49 -0.14 -0.43 1.75
C ILE A 49 -1.40 0.43 1.89
N LYS A 50 -2.36 0.03 2.72
CA LYS A 50 -3.67 0.72 2.83
C LYS A 50 -3.61 2.05 3.57
N HIS A 51 -2.76 2.16 4.59
CA HIS A 51 -2.81 3.28 5.54
C HIS A 51 -1.57 4.16 5.49
N THR A 52 -0.37 3.59 5.40
CA THR A 52 0.88 4.38 5.33
C THR A 52 1.12 4.89 3.92
N ILE A 53 1.10 4.01 2.91
CA ILE A 53 1.16 4.43 1.50
C ILE A 53 -0.19 5.01 1.07
N GLY A 54 -1.28 4.56 1.70
CA GLY A 54 -2.60 5.14 1.53
C GLY A 54 -3.39 4.59 0.34
N LEU A 55 -3.17 3.34 -0.06
CA LEU A 55 -3.72 2.74 -1.29
C LEU A 55 -4.77 1.63 -1.04
N PRO A 56 -5.98 1.94 -0.56
CA PRO A 56 -7.08 0.99 -0.64
C PRO A 56 -7.49 0.70 -2.09
N ILE A 57 -7.54 -0.60 -2.42
CA ILE A 57 -7.88 -1.11 -3.75
C ILE A 57 -9.31 -1.67 -3.71
N ASN A 58 -10.13 -1.29 -4.68
CA ASN A 58 -11.47 -1.80 -4.90
C ASN A 58 -11.53 -2.51 -6.25
N ALA A 59 -11.05 -3.76 -6.27
CA ALA A 59 -10.95 -4.56 -7.49
C ALA A 59 -12.30 -4.77 -8.21
N PRO A 60 -13.42 -5.08 -7.53
CA PRO A 60 -14.71 -5.25 -8.19
C PRO A 60 -15.19 -4.02 -8.99
N LYS A 61 -14.78 -2.81 -8.57
CA LYS A 61 -15.11 -1.57 -9.28
C LYS A 61 -13.99 -1.08 -10.22
N ASN A 62 -12.91 -1.83 -10.36
CA ASN A 62 -11.71 -1.40 -11.09
C ASN A 62 -11.18 -0.03 -10.62
N GLU A 63 -11.17 0.18 -9.31
CA GLU A 63 -10.86 1.45 -8.67
C GLU A 63 -9.68 1.32 -7.71
N ILE A 64 -8.75 2.26 -7.78
CA ILE A 64 -7.75 2.49 -6.73
C ILE A 64 -8.04 3.85 -6.12
N THR A 65 -8.11 3.90 -4.79
CA THR A 65 -8.11 5.17 -4.07
C THR A 65 -6.75 5.37 -3.44
N TRP A 66 -6.17 6.56 -3.63
CA TRP A 66 -4.89 6.96 -3.04
C TRP A 66 -5.10 8.15 -2.12
N ARG A 67 -4.87 7.92 -0.82
CA ARG A 67 -4.83 8.95 0.22
C ARG A 67 -3.38 9.42 0.39
N ILE A 68 -3.07 10.58 -0.18
CA ILE A 68 -1.72 11.15 -0.11
C ILE A 68 -1.64 12.04 1.13
N ASN A 69 -1.15 11.47 2.23
CA ASN A 69 -1.01 12.15 3.52
C ASN A 69 0.43 12.58 3.82
N GLU A 70 1.40 11.92 3.19
CA GLU A 70 2.83 12.15 3.44
C GLU A 70 3.42 13.10 2.39
N MET A 71 4.40 13.91 2.80
CA MET A 71 5.17 14.79 1.88
C MET A 71 6.39 14.09 1.27
N GLY A 72 6.83 12.97 1.87
CA GLY A 72 7.94 12.16 1.38
C GLY A 72 7.58 11.36 0.13
N ARG A 73 8.59 10.95 -0.64
CA ARG A 73 8.39 10.04 -1.78
C ARG A 73 7.85 8.71 -1.26
N HIS A 74 6.73 8.26 -1.81
CA HIS A 74 6.14 6.96 -1.51
C HIS A 74 5.54 6.36 -2.78
N VAL A 75 5.69 5.04 -2.91
CA VAL A 75 5.43 4.33 -4.16
C VAL A 75 4.83 2.96 -3.92
N ILE A 76 4.07 2.47 -4.90
CA ILE A 76 3.86 1.05 -5.11
C ILE A 76 4.15 0.76 -6.59
N GLU A 77 4.92 -0.28 -6.86
CA GLU A 77 5.28 -0.71 -8.21
C GLU A 77 4.86 -2.16 -8.40
N GLY A 78 4.41 -2.50 -9.61
CA GLY A 78 3.96 -3.83 -9.95
C GLY A 78 2.68 -4.27 -9.24
N LEU A 79 1.82 -3.33 -8.81
CA LEU A 79 0.57 -3.67 -8.16
C LEU A 79 -0.33 -4.42 -9.14
N ARG A 80 -0.57 -5.71 -8.86
CA ARG A 80 -1.45 -6.55 -9.64
C ARG A 80 -2.87 -6.52 -9.07
N PHE A 81 -3.84 -6.07 -9.86
CA PHE A 81 -5.25 -6.13 -9.48
C PHE A 81 -6.14 -6.24 -10.71
N ASN A 82 -7.38 -6.70 -10.48
CA ASN A 82 -8.44 -6.84 -11.47
C ASN A 82 -8.06 -7.65 -12.73
N GLY A 83 -8.42 -8.94 -12.74
CA GLY A 83 -8.06 -9.91 -13.78
C GLY A 83 -7.50 -11.19 -13.18
N GLN A 84 -7.01 -12.10 -14.03
CA GLN A 84 -6.35 -13.34 -13.61
C GLN A 84 -5.10 -13.62 -14.46
N GLY A 85 -4.05 -14.15 -13.84
CA GLY A 85 -2.80 -14.48 -14.51
C GLY A 85 -2.17 -13.29 -15.25
N GLU A 86 -1.70 -13.53 -16.47
CA GLU A 86 -1.09 -12.49 -17.31
C GLU A 86 -2.06 -11.37 -17.73
N ALA A 87 -3.36 -11.62 -17.66
CA ALA A 87 -4.39 -10.63 -17.95
C ALA A 87 -4.67 -9.69 -16.77
N MET A 88 -3.99 -9.83 -15.62
CA MET A 88 -4.09 -8.85 -14.54
C MET A 88 -3.47 -7.53 -14.94
N ASN A 89 -4.14 -6.43 -14.56
CA ASN A 89 -3.53 -5.12 -14.62
C ASN A 89 -2.25 -5.09 -13.77
N SER A 90 -1.25 -4.33 -14.19
CA SER A 90 -0.04 -4.04 -13.43
C SER A 90 0.06 -2.54 -13.36
N VAL A 91 0.09 -1.98 -12.16
CA VAL A 91 0.08 -0.53 -11.95
C VAL A 91 1.23 -0.10 -11.07
N ASP A 92 1.93 0.93 -11.52
CA ASP A 92 2.93 1.68 -10.78
C ASP A 92 2.33 3.04 -10.43
N LEU A 93 2.37 3.39 -9.15
CA LEU A 93 1.89 4.65 -8.60
C LEU A 93 3.02 5.27 -7.78
N ILE A 94 3.50 6.43 -8.22
CA ILE A 94 4.67 7.08 -7.64
C ILE A 94 4.30 8.51 -7.26
N ALA A 95 4.29 8.82 -5.97
CA ALA A 95 4.15 10.18 -5.46
C ALA A 95 5.55 10.70 -5.13
N ASN A 96 5.97 11.73 -5.86
CA ASN A 96 7.28 12.33 -5.65
C ASN A 96 7.31 13.15 -4.35
N LYS A 97 8.51 13.30 -3.77
CA LYS A 97 8.70 14.17 -2.61
C LYS A 97 8.26 15.59 -2.97
N ARG A 98 7.45 16.21 -2.12
CA ARG A 98 7.02 17.60 -2.26
C ARG A 98 7.43 18.45 -1.07
N ALA A 99 7.64 19.74 -1.33
CA ALA A 99 7.83 20.76 -0.29
C ALA A 99 6.58 21.64 -0.12
N GLU A 100 5.66 21.59 -1.08
CA GLU A 100 4.47 22.44 -1.17
C GLU A 100 3.19 21.61 -1.24
N LEU A 101 2.04 22.27 -1.25
CA LEU A 101 0.69 21.67 -1.35
C LEU A 101 0.33 21.20 -2.78
N THR A 102 1.32 20.73 -3.53
CA THR A 102 1.14 20.16 -4.88
C THR A 102 1.87 18.82 -4.96
N ASP A 103 1.13 17.74 -5.27
CA ASP A 103 1.71 16.42 -5.53
C ASP A 103 2.01 16.26 -7.03
N ASN A 104 3.18 15.70 -7.31
CA ASN A 104 3.53 15.24 -8.64
C ASN A 104 3.49 13.71 -8.65
N ILE A 105 2.56 13.14 -9.42
CA ILE A 105 2.19 11.73 -9.39
C ILE A 105 2.43 11.10 -10.75
N ASP A 106 3.37 10.16 -10.80
CA ASP A 106 3.66 9.36 -12.00
C ASP A 106 2.89 8.04 -11.94
N ILE A 107 2.27 7.70 -13.07
CA ILE A 107 1.42 6.51 -13.20
C ILE A 107 1.84 5.74 -14.46
N GLN A 108 2.07 4.45 -14.29
CA GLN A 108 2.23 3.51 -15.39
C GLN A 108 1.30 2.33 -15.16
N CYS A 109 0.64 1.86 -16.21
CA CYS A 109 -0.30 0.76 -16.09
C CYS A 109 -0.45 -0.03 -17.39
N ARG A 110 -1.04 -1.25 -17.30
CA ARG A 110 -1.33 -2.09 -18.48
C ARG A 110 -2.77 -1.98 -18.96
N GLN A 111 -3.71 -1.73 -18.05
CA GLN A 111 -5.13 -1.65 -18.33
C GLN A 111 -5.75 -0.45 -17.64
N THR A 112 -6.81 0.08 -18.25
CA THR A 112 -7.48 1.26 -17.74
C THR A 112 -8.11 1.02 -16.38
N PHE A 113 -8.10 2.04 -15.52
CA PHE A 113 -8.72 1.98 -14.21
C PHE A 113 -9.06 3.39 -13.71
N THR A 114 -9.88 3.43 -12.67
CA THR A 114 -10.25 4.70 -12.02
C THR A 114 -9.32 4.96 -10.84
N LEU A 115 -8.61 6.08 -10.86
CA LEU A 115 -7.79 6.55 -9.74
C LEU A 115 -8.49 7.68 -9.00
N ASN A 116 -8.77 7.48 -7.72
CA ASN A 116 -9.30 8.51 -6.82
C ASN A 116 -8.18 9.04 -5.95
N ILE A 117 -7.79 10.29 -6.13
CA ILE A 117 -6.78 10.95 -5.29
C ILE A 117 -7.51 11.75 -4.20
N ILE A 118 -7.15 11.49 -2.95
CA ILE A 118 -7.71 12.13 -1.76
C ILE A 118 -6.55 12.69 -0.95
N THR A 119 -6.71 13.93 -0.50
CA THR A 119 -5.84 14.62 0.45
C THR A 119 -6.72 15.21 1.55
N GLN A 120 -6.13 15.87 2.55
CA GLN A 120 -6.91 16.53 3.59
C GLN A 120 -7.78 17.68 3.05
N LEU A 121 -7.38 18.30 1.94
CA LEU A 121 -8.02 19.51 1.40
C LEU A 121 -8.79 19.28 0.11
N ALA A 122 -8.42 18.26 -0.68
CA ALA A 122 -8.99 18.03 -1.99
C ALA A 122 -9.21 16.55 -2.31
N LYS A 123 -10.24 16.29 -3.12
CA LYS A 123 -10.54 14.98 -3.70
C LYS A 123 -10.82 15.12 -5.18
N LYS A 124 -10.22 14.27 -6.01
CA LYS A 124 -10.49 14.22 -7.45
C LYS A 124 -10.33 12.80 -8.00
N SER A 125 -11.15 12.50 -9.00
CA SER A 125 -11.15 11.21 -9.70
C SER A 125 -10.59 11.37 -11.11
N TYR A 126 -9.82 10.39 -11.55
CA TYR A 126 -9.15 10.35 -12.85
C TYR A 126 -9.42 9.01 -13.52
N GLN A 127 -9.80 9.04 -14.80
CA GLN A 127 -9.83 7.85 -15.64
C GLN A 127 -8.44 7.69 -16.26
N VAL A 128 -7.69 6.67 -15.83
CA VAL A 128 -6.34 6.41 -16.34
C VAL A 128 -6.42 5.44 -17.52
N ASN A 129 -5.91 5.86 -18.68
CA ASN A 129 -6.04 5.10 -19.94
C ASN A 129 -4.83 4.23 -20.32
N CYS A 130 -3.71 4.34 -19.60
CA CYS A 130 -2.56 3.42 -19.66
C CYS A 130 -1.87 3.25 -21.03
N GLN A 131 -2.14 4.15 -21.99
CA GLN A 131 -1.50 4.12 -23.32
C GLN A 131 -0.07 4.66 -23.30
N SER A 132 0.23 5.56 -22.36
CA SER A 132 1.54 6.14 -22.12
C SER A 132 1.69 6.43 -20.62
N LYS A 133 2.91 6.78 -20.19
CA LYS A 133 3.13 7.25 -18.82
C LYS A 133 2.30 8.50 -18.58
N THR A 134 1.48 8.47 -17.53
CA THR A 134 0.63 9.60 -17.14
C THR A 134 1.28 10.32 -15.97
N ASN A 135 1.43 11.64 -16.10
CA ASN A 135 1.85 12.51 -15.01
C ASN A 135 0.65 13.36 -14.56
N ILE A 136 0.33 13.34 -13.27
CA ILE A 136 -0.72 14.14 -12.67
C ILE A 136 -0.10 15.13 -11.69
N VAL A 137 -0.32 16.42 -11.94
CA VAL A 137 -0.04 17.49 -10.98
C VAL A 137 -1.31 17.75 -10.17
N PHE A 138 -1.33 17.31 -8.91
CA PHE A 138 -2.48 17.44 -8.03
C PHE A 138 -2.28 18.58 -7.04
N LYS A 139 -3.05 19.67 -7.23
CA LYS A 139 -3.04 20.82 -6.31
C LYS A 139 -4.06 20.60 -5.20
N HIS A 140 -3.62 20.81 -3.95
CA HIS A 140 -4.52 20.86 -2.80
C HIS A 140 -5.13 22.26 -2.78
N ASN A 141 -6.18 22.49 -3.56
CA ASN A 141 -6.82 23.81 -3.58
C ASN A 141 -7.35 24.17 -2.17
N LEU A 142 -7.16 25.43 -1.78
CA LEU A 142 -7.99 26.12 -0.77
C LEU A 142 -9.23 26.70 -1.46
#